data_AF-A0A951MUN8-F1
#
_entry.id   AF-A0A951MUN8-F1
#
_cell.length_a   1.000
_cell.length_b   1.000
_cell.length_c   1.000
_cell.angle_alpha   90.00
_cell.angle_beta   90.00
_cell.angle_gamma   90.00
#
_symmetry.space_group_name_H-M   'P 1'
#
loop_
_entity.id
_entity.type
_entity.pdbx_description
1 polymer ?
#
loop_
_entity_poly.entity_id
_entity_poly.type
_entity_poly.pdbx_seq_one_letter_code
_entity_poly.pdbx_strand_id
1 'polypeptide(L)'
;MSSTEVPLAEGLTREFLLHHRLCPRELAADGTLRVAAADGALLDAVDDLAYAYGRPVQVEPVSAAEVERMIERLSTRAERLIELAQVHGDDDLATDVRDLANQPPVIRYVNLLVRDAYDAGASDIHLEAERSGLTARF
;
A
#
# COMPACT_ATOMS: atom_id res chain seq x y z
N MET A 1 15.08 20.29 1.68
CA MET A 1 14.71 19.88 0.32
C MET A 1 13.64 18.81 0.49
N SER A 2 12.40 19.14 0.17
CA SER A 2 11.24 18.30 0.53
C SER A 2 11.07 17.20 -0.53
N SER A 3 11.63 16.02 -0.29
CA SER A 3 11.29 14.82 -1.06
C SER A 3 9.91 14.35 -0.60
N THR A 4 9.00 14.11 -1.55
CA THR A 4 7.65 13.61 -1.24
C THR A 4 7.60 12.11 -1.53
N GLU A 5 7.11 11.33 -0.57
CA GLU A 5 6.86 9.90 -0.79
C GLU A 5 5.85 9.70 -1.91
N VAL A 6 6.08 8.67 -2.73
CA VAL A 6 5.29 8.40 -3.94
C VAL A 6 4.37 7.20 -3.70
N PRO A 7 3.07 7.29 -4.07
CA PRO A 7 2.17 6.13 -4.01
C PRO A 7 2.49 5.11 -5.11
N LEU A 8 1.99 3.89 -4.97
CA LEU A 8 2.06 2.89 -6.05
C LEU A 8 1.19 3.37 -7.22
N ALA A 9 1.74 3.45 -8.43
CA ALA A 9 0.97 3.87 -9.61
C ALA A 9 -0.04 2.80 -10.02
N GLU A 10 -1.15 3.24 -10.62
CA GLU A 10 -2.16 2.32 -11.18
C GLU A 10 -1.52 1.41 -12.25
N GLY A 11 -1.84 0.11 -12.17
CA GLY A 11 -1.30 -0.91 -13.08
C GLY A 11 0.05 -1.50 -12.67
N LEU A 12 0.73 -0.96 -11.65
CA LEU A 12 1.93 -1.58 -11.07
C LEU A 12 1.55 -2.51 -9.92
N THR A 13 2.20 -3.67 -9.85
CA THR A 13 2.00 -4.65 -8.78
C THR A 13 3.27 -4.88 -7.97
N ARG A 14 3.10 -5.44 -6.76
CA ARG A 14 4.22 -5.85 -5.90
C ARG A 14 5.12 -6.86 -6.61
N GLU A 15 4.52 -7.81 -7.33
CA GLU A 15 5.23 -8.85 -8.08
C GLU A 15 6.10 -8.26 -9.18
N PHE A 16 5.60 -7.24 -9.89
CA PHE A 16 6.37 -6.53 -10.91
C PHE A 16 7.62 -5.88 -10.30
N LEU A 17 7.49 -5.18 -9.17
CA LEU A 17 8.60 -4.53 -8.49
C LEU A 17 9.65 -5.54 -7.99
N LEU A 18 9.21 -6.68 -7.44
CA LEU A 18 10.10 -7.75 -6.99
C LEU A 18 10.83 -8.44 -8.14
N HIS A 19 10.13 -8.70 -9.25
CA HIS A 19 10.71 -9.34 -10.42
C HIS A 19 11.85 -8.50 -11.01
N HIS A 20 11.62 -7.20 -11.19
CA HIS A 20 12.60 -6.29 -11.77
C HIS A 20 13.60 -5.74 -10.74
N ARG A 21 13.33 -5.96 -9.44
CA ARG A 21 14.13 -5.47 -8.31
C ARG A 21 14.29 -3.95 -8.32
N LEU A 22 13.20 -3.27 -8.62
CA LEU A 22 13.08 -1.81 -8.69
C LEU A 22 11.99 -1.35 -7.72
N CYS A 23 12.21 -0.22 -7.05
CA CYS A 23 11.19 0.38 -6.18
C CYS A 23 11.14 1.91 -6.33
N PRO A 24 9.99 2.49 -6.70
CA PRO A 24 9.73 3.92 -6.58
C PRO A 24 9.93 4.36 -5.12
N ARG A 25 10.78 5.36 -4.89
CA ARG A 25 11.13 5.82 -3.54
C ARG A 25 10.50 7.15 -3.20
N GLU A 26 10.75 8.16 -4.02
CA GLU A 26 10.34 9.53 -3.77
C GLU A 26 10.33 10.36 -5.04
N LEU A 27 9.56 11.45 -5.02
CA LEU A 27 9.58 12.49 -6.03
C LEU A 27 10.53 13.58 -5.57
N ALA A 28 11.55 13.87 -6.39
CA ALA A 28 12.45 14.97 -6.17
C ALA A 28 11.77 16.31 -6.46
N ALA A 29 12.35 17.40 -5.97
CA ALA A 29 11.78 18.75 -6.08
C ALA A 29 11.68 19.27 -7.52
N ASP A 30 12.49 18.72 -8.43
CA ASP A 30 12.48 18.96 -9.87
C ASP A 30 11.41 18.13 -10.62
N GLY A 31 10.70 17.25 -9.91
CA GLY A 31 9.69 16.37 -10.48
C GLY A 31 10.26 15.04 -11.00
N THR A 32 11.53 14.73 -10.76
CA THR A 32 12.14 13.45 -11.13
C THR A 32 11.75 12.35 -10.15
N LEU A 33 11.34 11.18 -10.65
CA LEU A 33 11.06 10.00 -9.83
C LEU A 33 12.36 9.30 -9.50
N ARG A 34 12.69 9.21 -8.20
CA ARG A 34 13.83 8.40 -7.74
C ARG A 34 13.39 6.96 -7.54
N VAL A 35 14.08 6.05 -8.21
CA VAL A 35 13.83 4.60 -8.16
C VAL A 35 15.04 3.92 -7.55
N ALA A 36 14.83 3.17 -6.46
CA ALA A 36 15.85 2.32 -5.89
C ALA A 36 16.00 1.04 -6.73
N ALA A 37 17.23 0.68 -7.08
CA ALA A 37 17.54 -0.54 -7.82
C ALA A 37 18.50 -1.42 -7.02
N ALA A 38 18.17 -2.71 -6.93
CA ALA A 38 19.06 -3.69 -6.33
C ALA A 38 20.18 -4.11 -7.29
N ASP A 39 21.18 -4.81 -6.77
CA ASP A 39 22.15 -5.48 -7.62
C ASP A 39 21.47 -6.55 -8.51
N GLY A 40 21.82 -6.55 -9.80
CA GLY A 40 21.16 -7.35 -10.83
C GLY A 40 19.72 -6.94 -11.16
N ALA A 41 19.32 -5.69 -10.90
CA ALA A 41 18.02 -5.17 -11.32
C ALA A 41 17.84 -5.24 -12.84
N LEU A 42 16.61 -5.56 -13.26
CA LEU A 42 16.21 -5.57 -14.67
C LEU A 42 15.79 -4.15 -15.04
N LEU A 43 16.70 -3.41 -15.70
CA LEU A 43 16.53 -1.98 -16.00
C LEU A 43 15.64 -1.71 -17.21
N ASP A 44 15.18 -2.73 -17.91
CA ASP A 44 14.16 -2.62 -18.98
C ASP A 44 12.82 -2.07 -18.46
N ALA A 45 12.47 -2.37 -17.21
CA ALA A 45 11.28 -1.82 -16.54
C ALA A 45 11.39 -0.33 -16.15
N VAL A 46 12.53 0.34 -16.38
CA VAL A 46 12.68 1.77 -16.05
C VAL A 46 11.76 2.63 -16.92
N ASP A 47 11.61 2.28 -18.21
CA ASP A 47 10.72 3.00 -19.13
C ASP A 47 9.24 2.78 -18.74
N ASP A 48 8.89 1.58 -18.30
CA ASP A 48 7.54 1.28 -17.77
C ASP A 48 7.23 2.10 -16.52
N LEU A 49 8.21 2.27 -15.62
CA LEU A 49 8.08 3.13 -14.44
C LEU A 49 7.95 4.61 -14.85
N ALA A 50 8.74 5.07 -15.83
CA ALA A 50 8.63 6.44 -16.33
C ALA A 50 7.26 6.71 -16.93
N TYR A 51 6.72 5.75 -17.69
CA TYR A 51 5.39 5.81 -18.28
C TYR A 51 4.28 5.78 -17.21
N ALA A 52 4.32 4.83 -16.28
CA ALA A 52 3.32 4.67 -15.22
C ALA A 52 3.23 5.89 -14.31
N TYR A 53 4.35 6.55 -14.02
CA TYR A 53 4.40 7.74 -13.18
C TYR A 53 4.27 9.05 -13.98
N GLY A 54 4.45 9.02 -15.30
CA GLY A 54 4.46 10.22 -16.14
C GLY A 54 5.60 11.19 -15.81
N ARG A 55 6.73 10.66 -15.33
CA ARG A 55 7.88 11.44 -14.82
C ARG A 55 9.19 10.88 -15.36
N PRO A 56 10.23 11.72 -15.53
CA PRO A 56 11.57 11.20 -15.76
C PRO A 56 12.03 10.39 -14.54
N VAL A 57 12.73 9.28 -14.79
CA VAL A 57 13.21 8.37 -13.74
C VAL A 57 14.71 8.53 -13.55
N GLN A 58 15.13 8.60 -12.30
CA GLN A 58 16.52 8.50 -11.89
C GLN A 58 16.70 7.27 -11.02
N VAL A 59 17.54 6.34 -11.47
CA VAL A 59 17.84 5.10 -10.76
C VAL A 59 18.98 5.32 -9.76
N GLU A 60 18.77 4.89 -8.52
CA GLU A 60 19.77 4.92 -7.45
C GLU A 60 20.09 3.49 -6.99
N PRO A 61 21.36 3.07 -6.95
CA PRO A 61 21.73 1.74 -6.50
C PRO A 61 21.55 1.63 -4.97
N VAL A 62 20.92 0.54 -4.53
CA VAL A 62 20.57 0.26 -3.13
C VAL A 62 20.74 -1.24 -2.86
N SER A 63 20.91 -1.65 -1.60
CA SER A 63 21.01 -3.08 -1.29
C SER A 63 19.69 -3.83 -1.60
N ALA A 64 19.78 -5.10 -2.00
CA ALA A 64 18.58 -5.90 -2.30
C ALA A 64 17.60 -5.96 -1.12
N ALA A 65 18.13 -6.14 0.11
CA ALA A 65 17.32 -6.17 1.33
C ALA A 65 16.60 -4.84 1.59
N GLU A 66 17.19 -3.70 1.22
CA GLU A 66 16.53 -2.40 1.33
C GLU A 66 15.45 -2.22 0.26
N VAL A 67 15.70 -2.64 -0.99
CA VAL A 67 14.69 -2.58 -2.06
C VAL A 67 13.46 -3.42 -1.68
N GLU A 68 13.65 -4.66 -1.22
CA GLU A 68 12.57 -5.53 -0.76
C GLU A 68 11.76 -4.89 0.38
N ARG A 69 12.44 -4.27 1.35
CA ARG A 69 11.76 -3.52 2.43
C ARG A 69 10.99 -2.32 1.92
N MET A 70 11.50 -1.61 0.91
CA MET A 70 10.80 -0.47 0.31
C MET A 70 9.54 -0.93 -0.43
N ILE A 71 9.64 -2.01 -1.21
CA ILE A 71 8.52 -2.63 -1.92
C ILE A 71 7.43 -3.06 -0.94
N GLU A 72 7.80 -3.70 0.16
CA GLU A 72 6.86 -4.13 1.19
C GLU A 72 6.09 -2.93 1.77
N ARG A 73 6.81 -1.88 2.20
CA ARG A 73 6.17 -0.67 2.73
C ARG A 73 5.24 0.01 1.71
N LEU A 74 5.66 0.07 0.45
CA LEU A 74 4.88 0.69 -0.63
C LEU A 74 3.59 -0.10 -0.89
N SER A 75 3.69 -1.44 -0.92
CA SER A 75 2.56 -2.34 -1.17
C SER A 75 1.54 -2.30 -0.03
N THR A 76 1.99 -2.42 1.22
CA THR A 76 1.11 -2.30 2.40
C THR A 76 0.40 -0.94 2.45
N ARG A 77 1.05 0.13 1.99
CA ARG A 77 0.40 1.45 1.90
C ARG A 77 -0.66 1.48 0.81
N ALA A 78 -0.40 0.90 -0.35
CA ALA A 78 -1.36 0.82 -1.44
C ALA A 78 -2.60 0.01 -1.02
N GLU A 79 -2.41 -1.14 -0.38
CA GLU A 79 -3.48 -1.96 0.19
C GLU A 79 -4.34 -1.16 1.17
N ARG A 80 -3.72 -0.43 2.11
CA ARG A 80 -4.44 0.44 3.05
C ARG A 80 -5.25 1.54 2.36
N LEU A 81 -4.77 2.08 1.24
CA LEU A 81 -5.51 3.09 0.48
C LEU A 81 -6.70 2.49 -0.26
N ILE A 82 -6.58 1.25 -0.75
CA ILE A 82 -7.67 0.51 -1.38
C ILE A 82 -8.74 0.16 -0.33
N GLU A 83 -8.34 -0.37 0.83
CA GLU A 83 -9.26 -0.61 1.96
C GLU A 83 -10.01 0.67 2.34
N LEU A 84 -9.29 1.80 2.42
CA LEU A 84 -9.88 3.09 2.68
C LEU A 84 -10.93 3.47 1.62
N ALA A 85 -10.60 3.35 0.34
CA ALA A 85 -11.48 3.72 -0.77
C ALA A 85 -12.74 2.83 -0.87
N GLN A 86 -12.65 1.54 -0.52
CA GLN A 86 -13.82 0.65 -0.49
C GLN A 86 -14.82 1.03 0.62
N VAL A 87 -14.33 1.62 1.73
CA VAL A 87 -15.17 2.15 2.81
C VAL A 87 -15.84 3.48 2.44
N HIS A 88 -15.37 4.18 1.40
CA HIS A 88 -15.86 5.50 0.96
C HIS A 88 -17.12 5.46 0.06
N GLY A 89 -17.78 4.31 -0.08
CA GLY A 89 -19.02 4.18 -0.86
C GLY A 89 -20.25 4.91 -0.30
N ASP A 90 -20.15 5.61 0.84
CA ASP A 90 -21.27 6.34 1.46
C ASP A 90 -20.79 7.68 2.05
N ASP A 91 -21.41 8.78 1.62
CA ASP A 91 -20.88 10.14 1.57
C ASP A 91 -20.99 10.95 2.89
N ASP A 92 -21.03 10.28 4.06
CA ASP A 92 -21.32 10.93 5.37
C ASP A 92 -20.23 10.74 6.46
N LEU A 93 -19.03 10.25 6.10
CA LEU A 93 -18.06 9.68 7.08
C LEU A 93 -16.68 10.36 7.15
N ALA A 94 -16.49 11.54 6.58
CA ALA A 94 -15.17 12.16 6.47
C ALA A 94 -14.46 12.43 7.83
N THR A 95 -15.21 12.57 8.93
CA THR A 95 -14.66 12.81 10.28
C THR A 95 -14.21 11.50 10.96
N ASP A 96 -14.95 10.41 10.76
CA ASP A 96 -14.68 9.09 11.37
C ASP A 96 -13.42 8.42 10.76
N VAL A 97 -13.16 8.72 9.49
CA VAL A 97 -12.07 8.16 8.70
C VAL A 97 -10.68 8.56 9.23
N ARG A 98 -10.51 9.80 9.69
CA ARG A 98 -9.21 10.29 10.17
C ARG A 98 -8.85 9.67 11.52
N ASP A 99 -9.86 9.40 12.34
CA ASP A 99 -9.69 8.75 13.63
C ASP A 99 -9.43 7.24 13.45
N LEU A 100 -10.14 6.58 12.52
CA LEU A 100 -9.89 5.17 12.17
C LEU A 100 -8.49 4.94 11.56
N ALA A 101 -8.00 5.88 10.75
CA ALA A 101 -6.66 5.81 10.14
C ALA A 101 -5.52 6.01 11.16
N ASN A 102 -5.76 6.77 12.22
CA ASN A 102 -4.79 7.00 13.31
C ASN A 102 -4.81 5.91 14.38
N GLN A 103 -5.75 4.97 14.33
CA GLN A 103 -5.85 3.90 15.33
C GLN A 103 -4.76 2.83 15.14
N PRO A 104 -4.26 2.24 16.26
CA PRO A 104 -3.42 1.06 16.22
C PRO A 104 -4.08 -0.10 15.42
N PRO A 105 -3.29 -0.95 14.74
CA PRO A 105 -3.81 -1.91 13.75
C PRO A 105 -4.94 -2.82 14.25
N VAL A 106 -4.85 -3.30 15.49
CA VAL A 106 -5.86 -4.20 16.08
C VAL A 106 -7.18 -3.47 16.32
N ILE A 107 -7.14 -2.22 16.78
CA ILE A 107 -8.34 -1.42 17.05
C ILE A 107 -9.06 -1.13 15.73
N ARG A 108 -8.30 -0.77 14.69
CA ARG A 108 -8.85 -0.54 13.36
C ARG A 108 -9.52 -1.80 12.80
N TYR A 109 -8.87 -2.96 12.91
CA TYR A 109 -9.44 -4.23 12.43
C TYR A 109 -10.77 -4.55 13.10
N VAL A 110 -10.87 -4.37 14.43
CA VAL A 110 -12.11 -4.61 15.17
C VAL A 110 -13.22 -3.65 14.73
N ASN A 111 -12.92 -2.37 14.53
CA ASN A 111 -13.92 -1.39 14.09
C ASN A 111 -14.45 -1.71 12.69
N LEU A 112 -13.58 -2.11 11.77
CA LEU A 112 -13.99 -2.55 10.43
C LEU A 112 -14.86 -3.82 10.50
N LEU A 113 -14.45 -4.82 11.28
CA LEU A 113 -15.20 -6.07 11.45
C LEU A 113 -16.62 -5.83 11.99
N VAL A 114 -16.77 -4.94 12.98
CA VAL A 114 -18.08 -4.59 13.56
C VAL A 114 -18.95 -3.89 12.53
N ARG A 115 -18.36 -3.01 11.72
CA ARG A 115 -19.07 -2.28 10.68
C ARG A 115 -19.55 -3.20 9.56
N ASP A 116 -18.69 -4.09 9.08
CA ASP A 116 -19.05 -5.09 8.06
C ASP A 116 -20.21 -5.98 8.55
N ALA A 117 -20.21 -6.38 9.82
CA ALA A 117 -21.29 -7.15 10.42
C ALA A 117 -22.60 -6.35 10.53
N TYR A 118 -22.52 -5.06 10.87
CA TYR A 118 -23.67 -4.17 10.89
C TYR A 118 -24.27 -3.98 9.49
N ASP A 119 -23.43 -3.71 8.48
CA ASP A 119 -23.84 -3.53 7.10
C ASP A 119 -24.44 -4.82 6.51
N ALA A 120 -23.96 -5.99 6.95
CA ALA A 120 -24.55 -7.29 6.64
C ALA A 120 -25.85 -7.60 7.42
N GLY A 121 -26.25 -6.75 8.37
CA GLY A 121 -27.43 -6.95 9.22
C GLY A 121 -27.29 -8.12 10.19
N ALA A 122 -26.06 -8.52 10.53
CA ALA A 122 -25.80 -9.63 11.43
C ALA A 122 -26.01 -9.23 12.89
N SER A 123 -26.60 -10.13 13.68
CA SER A 123 -26.79 -9.91 15.12
C SER A 123 -25.56 -10.27 15.95
N ASP A 124 -24.70 -11.14 15.43
CA ASP A 124 -23.61 -11.75 16.17
C ASP A 124 -22.36 -11.85 15.29
N ILE A 125 -21.19 -11.66 15.91
CA ILE A 125 -19.88 -11.87 15.29
C ILE A 125 -19.21 -13.02 16.03
N HIS A 126 -18.97 -14.12 15.33
CA HIS A 126 -18.30 -15.29 15.88
C HIS A 126 -16.81 -15.27 15.55
N LEU A 127 -15.97 -15.32 16.59
CA LEU A 127 -14.52 -15.39 16.48
C LEU A 127 -14.01 -16.73 17.00
N GLU A 128 -13.29 -17.46 16.16
CA GLU A 128 -12.75 -18.78 16.49
C GLU A 128 -11.23 -18.79 16.26
N ALA A 129 -10.48 -19.11 17.31
CA ALA A 129 -9.03 -19.23 17.24
C ALA A 129 -8.63 -20.67 16.91
N GLU A 130 -7.90 -20.83 15.81
CA GLU A 130 -7.37 -22.09 15.34
C GLU A 130 -5.84 -22.09 15.38
N ARG A 131 -5.22 -23.26 15.20
CA ARG A 131 -3.76 -23.35 15.09
C ARG A 131 -3.18 -22.60 13.88
N SER A 132 -3.99 -22.45 12.82
CA SER A 132 -3.65 -21.75 11.58
C SER A 132 -3.91 -20.25 11.61
N GLY A 133 -4.65 -19.74 12.61
CA GLY A 133 -5.01 -18.32 12.66
C GLY A 133 -6.33 -18.04 13.38
N LEU A 134 -6.93 -16.90 13.09
CA LEU A 134 -8.22 -16.46 13.62
C LEU A 134 -9.23 -16.40 12.48
N THR A 135 -10.40 -17.02 12.67
CA THR A 135 -11.52 -16.98 11.73
C THR A 135 -12.64 -16.12 12.30
N ALA A 136 -13.22 -15.25 11.48
CA ALA A 136 -14.36 -14.41 11.83
C ALA A 136 -15.53 -14.67 10.87
N ARG A 137 -16.76 -14.74 11.39
CA ARG A 137 -17.99 -14.92 10.61
C ARG A 137 -19.17 -14.19 11.25
N PHE A 138 -20.10 -13.73 10.42
CA PHE A 138 -21.34 -13.05 10.78
C PHE A 138 -22.35 -13.24 9.64
#